data_AF-A0A286U2M2-F1
#
_entry.id   AF-A0A286U2M2-F1
#
_cell.length_a   1.000
_cell.length_b   1.000
_cell.length_c   1.000
_cell.angle_alpha   90.00
_cell.angle_beta   90.00
_cell.angle_gamma   90.00
#
_symmetry.space_group_name_H-M   'P 1'
#
loop_
_entity.id
_entity.type
_entity.pdbx_description
1 polymer ?
#
loop_
_entity_poly.entity_id
_entity_poly.type
_entity_poly.pdbx_seq_one_letter_code
_entity_poly.pdbx_strand_id
1 'polypeptide(L)'
;MIRKEKKGNFIQSGTFSTKYQFSVGKKISQTKLSKSKYNSLLQIQRLDPVKIMTDQQKNRSWWIFQDGFYIENEGMTESNVKAFALGNRGKKTK
;
A
#
# COMPACT_ATOMS: atom_id res chain seq x y z
N MET A 1 11.52 -7.45 -7.20
CA MET A 1 11.33 -8.28 -6.01
C MET A 1 10.32 -7.60 -5.11
N ILE A 2 9.40 -8.37 -4.54
CA ILE A 2 8.35 -7.85 -3.65
C ILE A 2 8.78 -8.07 -2.20
N ARG A 3 8.61 -7.05 -1.36
CA ARG A 3 8.95 -7.08 0.07
C ARG A 3 7.81 -6.51 0.89
N LYS A 4 7.62 -7.02 2.10
CA LYS A 4 6.67 -6.43 3.06
C LYS A 4 7.27 -5.17 3.66
N GLU A 5 6.58 -4.06 3.54
CA GLU A 5 6.97 -2.77 4.11
C GLU A 5 6.39 -2.67 5.53
N LYS A 6 7.26 -2.56 6.54
CA LYS A 6 6.85 -2.47 7.94
C LYS A 6 6.67 -1.01 8.39
N LYS A 7 7.24 -0.06 7.66
CA LYS A 7 7.24 1.37 8.01
C LYS A 7 6.14 2.17 7.31
N GLY A 8 5.20 1.48 6.66
CA GLY A 8 4.07 2.10 5.96
C GLY A 8 2.94 2.43 6.92
N ASN A 9 2.41 3.65 6.81
CA ASN A 9 1.28 4.13 7.59
C ASN A 9 0.49 5.19 6.82
N PHE A 10 -0.80 5.33 7.13
CA PHE A 10 -1.60 6.45 6.62
C PHE A 10 -1.65 7.55 7.68
N ILE A 11 -1.27 8.76 7.28
CA ILE A 11 -1.35 9.95 8.12
C ILE A 11 -2.64 10.69 7.77
N GLN A 12 -3.40 11.06 8.80
CA GLN A 12 -4.55 11.95 8.66
C GLN A 12 -4.09 13.40 8.84
N SER A 13 -4.48 14.27 7.91
CA SER A 13 -4.11 15.68 7.89
C SER A 13 -5.32 16.53 7.50
N GLY A 14 -5.59 17.58 8.28
CA GLY A 14 -6.56 18.62 7.96
C GLY A 14 -7.39 19.07 9.16
N THR A 15 -7.49 20.39 9.35
CA THR A 15 -8.31 21.03 10.38
C THR A 15 -9.78 21.16 9.98
N PHE A 16 -10.08 21.30 8.69
CA PHE A 16 -11.46 21.41 8.16
C PHE A 16 -11.89 20.23 7.26
N SER A 17 -10.96 19.58 6.56
CA SER A 17 -11.25 18.37 5.78
C SER A 17 -10.22 17.29 6.07
N THR A 18 -10.63 16.16 6.60
CA THR A 18 -9.72 15.03 6.84
C THR A 18 -9.23 14.47 5.51
N LYS A 19 -7.93 14.64 5.24
CA LYS A 19 -7.23 14.01 4.12
C LYS A 19 -6.31 12.92 4.64
N TYR A 20 -6.22 11.83 3.89
CA TYR A 20 -5.41 10.68 4.20
C TYR A 20 -4.25 10.64 3.21
N GLN A 21 -3.03 10.58 3.71
CA GLN A 21 -1.83 10.44 2.90
C GLN A 21 -1.04 9.23 3.35
N PHE A 22 -0.58 8.43 2.40
CA PHE A 22 0.34 7.35 2.71
C PHE A 22 1.72 7.91 3.04
N SER A 23 2.34 7.39 4.08
CA SER A 23 3.70 7.70 4.50
C SER A 23 4.50 6.40 4.67
N VAL A 24 5.77 6.47 4.29
CA VAL A 24 6.76 5.42 4.47
C VAL A 24 8.03 6.05 5.01
N GLY A 25 8.25 5.91 6.32
CA GLY A 25 9.38 6.53 7.00
C GLY A 25 9.43 8.05 6.80
N LYS A 26 10.43 8.56 6.06
CA LYS A 26 10.59 9.99 5.76
C LYS A 26 9.88 10.44 4.46
N LYS A 27 9.31 9.52 3.70
CA LYS A 27 8.61 9.81 2.44
C LYS A 27 7.11 9.88 2.67
N ILE A 28 6.47 10.86 2.04
CA ILE A 28 5.02 11.01 2.05
C ILE A 28 4.55 10.96 0.59
N SER A 29 3.50 10.20 0.33
CA SER A 29 2.86 10.16 -0.97
C SER A 29 2.25 11.52 -1.28
N GLN A 30 2.48 11.98 -2.51
CA GLN A 30 1.85 13.19 -3.02
C GLN A 30 0.34 13.04 -3.17
N THR A 31 -0.16 11.80 -3.28
CA THR A 31 -1.58 11.51 -3.40
C THR A 31 -2.29 11.75 -2.07
N LYS A 32 -3.18 12.74 -2.07
CA LYS A 32 -4.09 13.03 -0.95
C LYS A 32 -5.43 12.36 -1.22
N LEU A 33 -5.83 11.42 -0.38
CA LEU A 33 -7.12 10.78 -0.42
C LEU A 33 -8.10 11.54 0.47
N SER A 34 -9.32 11.77 -0.02
CA SER A 34 -10.43 12.19 0.85
C SER A 34 -10.90 11.01 1.68
N LYS A 35 -11.67 11.27 2.74
CA LYS A 35 -12.27 10.21 3.58
C LYS A 35 -13.02 9.16 2.75
N SER A 36 -13.82 9.59 1.76
CA SER A 36 -14.54 8.67 0.87
C SER A 36 -13.58 7.79 0.06
N LYS A 37 -12.58 8.38 -0.61
CA LYS A 37 -11.58 7.61 -1.38
C LYS A 37 -10.78 6.66 -0.50
N TYR A 38 -10.44 7.07 0.72
CA TYR A 38 -9.75 6.23 1.68
C TYR A 38 -10.61 5.03 2.09
N ASN A 39 -11.90 5.24 2.39
CA ASN A 39 -12.82 4.15 2.71
C ASN A 39 -13.00 3.19 1.53
N SER A 40 -13.15 3.69 0.30
CA SER A 40 -13.20 2.83 -0.89
C SER A 40 -11.92 2.03 -1.05
N LEU A 41 -10.76 2.66 -0.85
CA LEU A 41 -9.47 1.98 -0.90
C LEU A 41 -9.36 0.88 0.17
N LEU A 42 -9.85 1.13 1.39
CA LEU A 42 -9.89 0.13 2.45
C LEU A 42 -10.80 -1.06 2.13
N GLN A 43 -11.84 -0.88 1.33
CA GLN A 43 -12.69 -1.98 0.86
C GLN A 43 -12.00 -2.76 -0.26
N ILE A 44 -11.45 -2.06 -1.27
CA ILE A 44 -10.79 -2.70 -2.42
C ILE A 44 -9.56 -3.50 -1.96
N GLN A 45 -8.74 -2.95 -1.05
CA GLN A 45 -7.52 -3.60 -0.57
C GLN A 45 -7.76 -4.92 0.18
N ARG A 46 -9.00 -5.22 0.58
CA ARG A 46 -9.36 -6.53 1.15
C ARG A 46 -9.42 -7.62 0.08
N LEU A 47 -9.80 -7.25 -1.14
CA LEU A 47 -10.00 -8.15 -2.27
C LEU A 47 -8.78 -8.20 -3.18
N ASP A 48 -8.22 -7.03 -3.52
CA ASP A 48 -7.14 -6.88 -4.48
C ASP A 48 -6.08 -5.87 -4.02
N PRO A 49 -4.78 -6.10 -4.31
CA PRO A 49 -3.74 -5.15 -3.95
C PRO A 49 -3.92 -3.80 -4.64
N VAL A 50 -3.95 -2.73 -3.85
CA VAL A 50 -4.12 -1.36 -4.38
C VAL A 50 -2.80 -0.63 -4.37
N LYS A 51 -2.44 -0.02 -5.51
CA LYS A 51 -1.26 0.84 -5.63
C LYS A 51 -1.52 2.19 -4.94
N ILE A 52 -0.71 2.53 -3.95
CA ILE A 52 -0.88 3.72 -3.09
C ILE A 52 0.19 4.79 -3.31
N MET A 53 1.34 4.40 -3.85
CA MET A 53 2.45 5.31 -4.13
C MET A 53 3.37 4.70 -5.18
N THR A 54 3.97 5.55 -6.00
CA THR A 54 5.04 5.20 -6.93
C THR A 54 6.18 6.18 -6.78
N ASP A 55 7.40 5.67 -6.87
CA ASP A 55 8.63 6.45 -6.89
C ASP A 55 9.32 6.19 -8.22
N GLN A 56 9.13 7.12 -9.15
CA GLN A 56 9.70 7.06 -10.51
C GLN A 56 11.24 7.10 -10.49
N GLN A 57 11.85 7.76 -9.49
CA GLN A 57 13.32 7.86 -9.42
C GLN A 57 13.98 6.51 -9.11
N LYS A 58 13.31 5.67 -8.32
CA LYS A 58 13.85 4.37 -7.88
C LYS A 58 13.12 3.18 -8.50
N ASN A 59 12.18 3.44 -9.41
CA ASN A 59 11.27 2.47 -9.98
C ASN A 59 10.62 1.56 -8.91
N ARG A 60 10.09 2.18 -7.85
CA ARG A 60 9.46 1.45 -6.73
C ARG A 60 7.98 1.78 -6.64
N SER A 61 7.17 0.75 -6.45
CA SER A 61 5.73 0.89 -6.21
C SER A 61 5.39 0.38 -4.81
N TRP A 62 4.56 1.13 -4.09
CA TRP A 62 3.96 0.67 -2.85
C TRP A 62 2.52 0.26 -3.09
N TRP A 63 2.17 -0.85 -2.44
CA TRP A 63 0.89 -1.51 -2.52
C TRP A 63 0.36 -1.75 -1.12
N ILE A 64 -0.96 -1.71 -0.97
CA ILE A 64 -1.67 -2.15 0.23
C ILE A 64 -2.54 -3.35 -0.11
N PHE A 65 -2.49 -4.36 0.74
CA PHE A 65 -3.34 -5.54 0.62
C PHE A 65 -3.54 -6.21 1.98
N GLN A 66 -4.81 -6.44 2.35
CA GLN A 66 -5.23 -7.04 3.62
C GLN A 66 -4.53 -6.42 4.84
N ASP A 67 -4.56 -5.09 4.91
CA ASP A 67 -3.96 -4.25 5.96
C ASP A 67 -2.42 -4.36 6.04
N GLY A 68 -1.79 -5.00 5.06
CA GLY A 68 -0.35 -5.08 4.89
C GLY A 68 0.15 -4.11 3.84
N PHE A 69 1.32 -3.53 4.08
CA PHE A 69 2.03 -2.73 3.08
C PHE A 69 3.11 -3.57 2.40
N TYR A 70 3.23 -3.38 1.09
CA TYR A 70 4.19 -4.08 0.25
C TYR A 70 4.90 -3.08 -0.64
N ILE A 71 6.17 -3.31 -0.88
CA ILE A 71 7.01 -2.55 -1.80
C ILE A 71 7.52 -3.48 -2.89
N GLU A 72 7.56 -2.94 -4.09
CA GLU A 72 7.82 -3.63 -5.33
C GLU A 72 8.83 -2.78 -6.12
N ASN A 73 9.85 -3.39 -6.74
CA ASN A 73 11.00 -2.68 -7.32
C ASN A 73 11.37 -3.13 -8.75
N GLU A 74 10.55 -3.96 -9.40
CA GLU A 74 10.80 -4.64 -10.67
C GLU A 74 9.69 -4.43 -11.72
N GLY A 75 8.73 -3.54 -11.49
CA GLY A 75 7.57 -3.35 -12.36
C GLY A 75 6.54 -4.49 -12.29
N MET A 76 6.49 -5.23 -11.18
CA MET A 76 5.54 -6.32 -10.98
C MET A 76 4.08 -5.83 -10.91
N THR A 77 3.16 -6.68 -11.33
CA THR A 77 1.72 -6.40 -11.35
C THR A 77 1.05 -6.68 -10.00
N GLU A 78 -0.20 -6.23 -9.86
CA GLU A 78 -1.05 -6.52 -8.71
C GLU A 78 -1.18 -8.03 -8.43
N SER A 79 -1.29 -8.87 -9.46
CA SER A 79 -1.35 -10.32 -9.34
C SER A 79 -0.12 -10.91 -8.65
N ASN A 80 1.06 -10.39 -8.95
CA ASN A 80 2.31 -10.83 -8.34
C ASN A 80 2.37 -10.43 -6.85
N VAL A 81 1.89 -9.22 -6.52
CA VAL A 81 1.77 -8.75 -5.13
C VAL A 81 0.78 -9.61 -4.36
N LYS A 82 -0.37 -9.93 -4.96
CA LYS A 82 -1.40 -10.80 -4.39
C LYS A 82 -0.83 -12.19 -4.11
N ALA A 83 -0.16 -12.79 -5.11
CA ALA A 83 0.48 -14.10 -4.97
C ALA A 83 1.55 -14.10 -3.87
N PHE A 84 2.38 -13.05 -3.77
CA PHE A 84 3.38 -12.93 -2.71
C PHE A 84 2.75 -12.81 -1.31
N ALA A 85 1.71 -11.99 -1.18
CA ALA A 85 1.02 -11.78 0.09
C ALA A 85 0.27 -13.04 0.55
N LEU A 86 -0.41 -13.73 -0.37
CA LEU A 86 -1.12 -14.98 -0.10
C LEU A 86 -0.16 -16.15 0.13
N GLY A 87 0.91 -16.26 -0.66
CA GLY A 87 1.93 -17.30 -0.51
C GLY A 87 2.67 -17.23 0.84
N ASN A 88 2.88 -16.02 1.38
CA ASN A 88 3.40 -15.85 2.74
C ASN A 88 2.38 -16.19 3.85
N ARG A 89 1.07 -16.10 3.59
CA ARG A 89 0.04 -16.56 4.54
C ARG A 89 -0.02 -18.10 4.63
N GLY A 90 0.37 -18.81 3.57
CA GLY A 90 0.40 -20.27 3.52
C GLY A 90 1.52 -20.93 4.35
N LYS A 91 2.53 -20.19 4.81
CA LYS A 91 3.57 -20.69 5.73
C LYS A 91 3.18 -20.60 7.21
N LYS A 92 1.89 -20.76 7.53
CA LYS A 92 1.51 -21.24 8.86
C LYS A 92 1.60 -22.77 8.84
N THR A 93 2.81 -23.26 9.03
CA THR A 93 3.07 -24.66 9.40
C THR A 93 2.32 -24.98 10.70
N LYS A 94 1.47 -26.01 10.60
CA LYS A 94 1.39 -27.22 11.45
C LYS A 94 1.36 -27.03 12.96
#